data_AF-A0AAW8W4C2-F1
#
_entry.id   AF-A0AAW8W4C2-F1
#
_cell.length_a   1.000
_cell.length_b   1.000
_cell.length_c   1.000
_cell.angle_alpha   90.00
_cell.angle_beta   90.00
_cell.angle_gamma   90.00
#
_symmetry.space_group_name_H-M   'P 1'
#
loop_
_entity.id
_entity.type
_entity.pdbx_description
1 polymer ?
#
loop_
_entity_poly.entity_id
_entity_poly.type
_entity_poly.pdbx_seq_one_letter_code
_entity_poly.pdbx_strand_id
1 'polypeptide(L)'
;MKIMIIGATGMAGSALVTEALQRGHQVIALGRSTDKLAQLPTNPNLTTKAQDAFTLTREDLQAVDAVIDAFATAPAQAYRHVDLAAHLVSELRETTTPRVAFILGAGSLQTGEDHHLFVHDIAKDPQAASFLSVPQNQLKELNFLRDVDNVNWFGVSPAADFHAGPAVPAILGTDELLHNAQQVSATSAGTMAVTILDELTTPQHHQTRFTVADK
;
A
#
# COMPACT_ATOMS: atom_id res chain seq x y z
N MET A 1 6.28 -9.60 14.85
CA MET A 1 5.32 -8.49 15.04
C MET A 1 3.91 -9.03 14.84
N LYS A 2 2.92 -8.33 15.36
CA LYS A 2 1.50 -8.48 15.05
C LYS A 2 1.10 -7.39 14.06
N ILE A 3 0.61 -7.80 12.89
CA ILE A 3 0.38 -6.92 11.74
C ILE A 3 -1.08 -7.02 11.31
N MET A 4 -1.77 -5.90 11.20
CA MET A 4 -3.07 -5.82 10.54
C MET A 4 -2.89 -5.48 9.07
N ILE A 5 -3.51 -6.25 8.17
CA ILE A 5 -3.48 -6.00 6.72
C ILE A 5 -4.89 -5.68 6.25
N ILE A 6 -5.12 -4.43 5.86
CA ILE A 6 -6.39 -3.97 5.27
C ILE A 6 -6.38 -4.32 3.78
N GLY A 7 -7.49 -4.83 3.25
CA GLY A 7 -7.54 -5.29 1.87
C GLY A 7 -6.82 -6.64 1.65
N ALA A 8 -6.74 -7.46 2.71
CA ALA A 8 -5.94 -8.70 2.76
C ALA A 8 -6.27 -9.75 1.68
N THR A 9 -7.43 -9.66 1.02
CA THR A 9 -7.86 -10.60 -0.03
C THR A 9 -7.62 -10.08 -1.45
N GLY A 10 -7.10 -8.85 -1.59
CA GLY A 10 -6.67 -8.30 -2.86
C GLY A 10 -5.31 -8.84 -3.30
N MET A 11 -4.86 -8.44 -4.49
CA MET A 11 -3.59 -8.86 -5.08
C MET A 11 -2.40 -8.54 -4.15
N ALA A 12 -2.21 -7.28 -3.77
CA ALA A 12 -1.15 -6.88 -2.86
C ALA A 12 -1.36 -7.44 -1.45
N GLY A 13 -2.59 -7.36 -0.92
CA GLY A 13 -2.92 -7.81 0.42
C GLY A 13 -2.64 -9.30 0.65
N SER A 14 -2.97 -10.17 -0.31
CA SER A 14 -2.71 -11.61 -0.20
C SER A 14 -1.23 -11.97 -0.29
N ALA A 15 -0.45 -11.23 -1.09
CA ALA A 15 1.01 -11.35 -1.11
C ALA A 15 1.62 -10.92 0.23
N LEU A 16 1.14 -9.81 0.81
CA LEU A 16 1.54 -9.33 2.14
C LEU A 16 1.20 -10.33 3.25
N VAL A 17 0.00 -10.93 3.24
CA VAL A 17 -0.38 -11.98 4.19
C VAL A 17 0.60 -13.15 4.08
N THR A 18 0.88 -13.60 2.86
CA THR A 18 1.77 -14.74 2.61
C THR A 18 3.18 -14.46 3.12
N GLU A 19 3.77 -13.33 2.73
CA GLU A 19 5.13 -12.95 3.14
C GLU A 19 5.23 -12.73 4.65
N ALA A 20 4.26 -12.04 5.28
CA ALA A 20 4.26 -11.81 6.72
C ALA A 20 4.20 -13.12 7.52
N LEU A 21 3.38 -14.08 7.08
CA LEU A 21 3.30 -15.41 7.69
C LEU A 21 4.59 -16.21 7.49
N GLN A 22 5.22 -16.12 6.32
CA GLN A 22 6.52 -16.77 6.05
C GLN A 22 7.63 -16.23 6.97
N ARG A 23 7.59 -14.93 7.30
CA ARG A 23 8.48 -14.29 8.28
C ARG A 23 8.11 -14.55 9.74
N GLY A 24 7.11 -15.39 10.00
CA GLY A 24 6.67 -15.76 11.35
C GLY A 24 5.94 -14.66 12.11
N HIS A 25 5.39 -13.66 11.41
CA HIS A 25 4.55 -12.64 12.04
C HIS A 25 3.15 -13.16 12.34
N GLN A 26 2.49 -12.56 13.34
CA GLN A 26 1.07 -12.74 13.58
C GLN A 26 0.31 -11.78 12.66
N VAL A 27 -0.66 -12.28 11.91
CA VAL A 27 -1.37 -11.50 10.89
C VAL A 27 -2.86 -11.44 11.23
N ILE A 28 -3.41 -10.23 11.26
CA ILE A 28 -4.85 -9.98 11.20
C ILE A 28 -5.19 -9.58 9.76
N ALA A 29 -5.76 -10.51 9.00
CA ALA A 29 -6.24 -10.25 7.64
C ALA A 29 -7.63 -9.63 7.69
N LEU A 30 -7.73 -8.35 7.34
CA LEU A 30 -8.98 -7.60 7.34
C LEU A 30 -9.55 -7.49 5.92
N GLY A 31 -10.84 -7.80 5.80
CA GLY A 31 -11.58 -7.68 4.55
C GLY A 31 -13.08 -7.72 4.78
N ARG A 32 -13.87 -7.40 3.75
CA ARG A 32 -15.35 -7.34 3.88
C ARG A 32 -16.03 -8.68 3.63
N SER A 33 -15.44 -9.54 2.81
CA SER A 33 -16.03 -10.82 2.42
C SER A 33 -15.43 -11.95 3.24
N THR A 34 -16.27 -12.58 4.07
CA THR A 34 -15.95 -13.80 4.81
C THR A 34 -15.47 -14.91 3.88
N ASP A 35 -16.12 -15.07 2.72
CA ASP A 35 -15.81 -16.14 1.76
C ASP A 35 -14.42 -15.96 1.16
N LYS A 36 -14.04 -14.73 0.78
CA LYS A 36 -12.69 -14.45 0.30
C LYS A 36 -11.64 -14.59 1.42
N LEU A 37 -11.98 -14.20 2.64
CA LEU A 37 -11.08 -14.39 3.79
C LEU A 37 -10.84 -15.87 4.09
N ALA A 38 -11.85 -16.72 3.92
CA ALA A 38 -11.73 -18.16 4.09
C ALA A 38 -10.86 -18.85 3.02
N GLN A 39 -10.55 -18.17 1.91
CA GLN A 39 -9.64 -18.65 0.86
C GLN A 39 -8.17 -18.33 1.15
N LEU A 40 -7.87 -17.53 2.18
CA LEU A 40 -6.50 -17.29 2.62
C LEU A 40 -5.88 -18.58 3.20
N PRO A 41 -4.55 -18.72 3.17
CA PRO A 41 -3.88 -19.93 3.64
C PRO A 41 -4.15 -20.19 5.13
N THR A 42 -4.45 -21.44 5.48
CA THR A 42 -4.57 -21.86 6.89
C THR A 42 -3.21 -21.78 7.56
N ASN A 43 -3.10 -20.94 8.60
CA ASN A 43 -1.88 -20.78 9.39
C ASN A 43 -2.26 -20.43 10.84
N PRO A 44 -1.63 -21.02 11.87
CA PRO A 44 -1.92 -20.69 13.27
C PRO A 44 -1.66 -19.23 13.65
N ASN A 45 -0.81 -18.53 12.89
CA ASN A 45 -0.52 -17.11 13.07
C ASN A 45 -1.47 -16.20 12.29
N LEU A 46 -2.44 -16.73 11.54
CA LEU A 46 -3.41 -15.95 10.78
C LEU A 46 -4.75 -15.89 11.51
N THR A 47 -5.23 -14.67 11.76
CA THR A 47 -6.61 -14.39 12.18
C THR A 47 -7.30 -13.61 11.07
N THR A 48 -8.52 -14.01 10.67
CA THR A 48 -9.32 -13.25 9.71
C THR A 48 -10.33 -12.37 10.45
N LYS A 49 -10.53 -11.13 9.97
CA LYS A 49 -11.49 -10.17 10.53
C LYS A 49 -12.38 -9.63 9.41
N ALA A 50 -13.64 -10.08 9.40
CA ALA A 50 -14.66 -9.59 8.48
C ALA A 50 -15.22 -8.24 9.00
N GLN A 51 -14.61 -7.13 8.59
CA GLN A 51 -14.97 -5.79 9.05
C GLN A 51 -14.74 -4.77 7.92
N ASP A 52 -15.51 -3.68 7.92
CA ASP A 52 -15.22 -2.52 7.07
C ASP A 52 -14.07 -1.71 7.66
N ALA A 53 -13.06 -1.40 6.85
CA ALA A 53 -11.87 -0.67 7.30
C ALA A 53 -12.21 0.74 7.81
N PHE A 54 -13.29 1.34 7.28
CA PHE A 54 -13.81 2.65 7.69
C PHE A 54 -14.46 2.66 9.09
N THR A 55 -14.59 1.50 9.73
CA THR A 55 -15.13 1.38 11.10
C THR A 55 -14.07 0.93 12.11
N LEU A 56 -12.80 0.84 11.69
CA LEU A 56 -11.70 0.52 12.60
C LEU A 56 -11.56 1.63 13.63
N THR A 57 -11.50 1.24 14.90
CA THR A 57 -11.30 2.17 16.01
C THR A 57 -9.81 2.27 16.37
N ARG A 58 -9.44 3.32 17.10
CA ARG A 58 -8.12 3.43 17.74
C ARG A 58 -7.74 2.17 18.53
N GLU A 59 -8.69 1.57 19.27
CA GLU A 59 -8.43 0.34 20.03
C GLU A 59 -8.05 -0.83 19.11
N ASP A 60 -8.78 -1.00 18.00
CA ASP A 60 -8.45 -2.03 17.00
C ASP A 60 -7.04 -1.85 16.43
N LEU A 61 -6.67 -0.60 16.13
CA LEU A 61 -5.40 -0.26 15.48
C LEU A 61 -4.22 -0.33 16.46
N GLN A 62 -4.39 0.08 17.72
CA GLN A 62 -3.35 0.00 18.74
C GLN A 62 -3.12 -1.41 19.31
N ALA A 63 -3.99 -2.36 18.98
CA ALA A 63 -3.83 -3.77 19.33
C ALA A 63 -2.79 -4.52 18.47
N VAL A 64 -2.12 -3.84 17.54
CA VAL A 64 -1.09 -4.38 16.63
C VAL A 64 0.15 -3.48 16.59
N ASP A 65 1.28 -4.03 16.14
CA ASP A 65 2.54 -3.28 16.00
C ASP A 65 2.56 -2.46 14.70
N ALA A 66 1.89 -2.97 13.66
CA ALA A 66 1.84 -2.34 12.35
C ALA A 66 0.49 -2.54 11.66
N VAL A 67 0.11 -1.54 10.86
CA VAL A 67 -1.06 -1.57 9.97
C VAL A 67 -0.58 -1.37 8.54
N ILE A 68 -1.02 -2.21 7.62
CA ILE A 68 -0.71 -2.09 6.19
C ILE A 68 -2.01 -1.82 5.45
N ASP A 69 -2.12 -0.65 4.85
CA ASP A 69 -3.22 -0.27 3.97
C ASP A 69 -2.92 -0.74 2.54
N ALA A 70 -3.47 -1.90 2.18
CA ALA A 70 -3.52 -2.42 0.82
C ALA A 70 -4.94 -2.33 0.23
N PHE A 71 -5.74 -1.36 0.71
CA PHE A 71 -7.09 -1.10 0.22
C PHE A 71 -7.08 -0.72 -1.27
N ALA A 72 -8.05 -1.26 -1.98
CA ALA A 72 -8.35 -0.88 -3.35
C ALA A 72 -9.85 -0.67 -3.50
N THR A 73 -10.23 0.24 -4.40
CA THR A 73 -11.61 0.61 -4.67
C THR A 73 -11.88 0.70 -6.17
N ALA A 74 -13.14 0.61 -6.56
CA ALA A 74 -13.53 0.81 -7.95
C ALA A 74 -13.30 2.28 -8.37
N PRO A 75 -13.00 2.57 -9.65
CA PRO A 75 -12.77 3.94 -10.12
C PRO A 75 -13.86 4.96 -9.76
N ALA A 76 -15.14 4.54 -9.76
CA ALA A 76 -16.26 5.39 -9.36
C ALA A 76 -16.23 5.82 -7.87
N GLN A 77 -15.44 5.13 -7.06
CA GLN A 77 -15.27 5.37 -5.63
C GLN A 77 -13.80 5.64 -5.27
N ALA A 78 -12.99 6.11 -6.23
CA ALA A 78 -11.56 6.36 -6.05
C ALA A 78 -11.25 7.34 -4.90
N TYR A 79 -12.17 8.25 -4.57
CA TYR A 79 -12.06 9.15 -3.43
C TYR A 79 -11.87 8.42 -2.09
N ARG A 80 -12.32 7.16 -1.99
CA ARG A 80 -12.20 6.33 -0.78
C ARG A 80 -10.77 6.04 -0.35
N HIS A 81 -9.79 6.17 -1.25
CA HIS A 81 -8.37 6.12 -0.88
C HIS A 81 -8.03 7.24 0.12
N VAL A 82 -8.42 8.48 -0.19
CA VAL A 82 -8.22 9.63 0.69
C VAL A 82 -9.02 9.49 1.97
N ASP A 83 -10.29 9.07 1.88
CA ASP A 83 -11.16 8.93 3.05
C ASP A 83 -10.62 7.89 4.03
N LEU A 84 -10.09 6.76 3.54
CA LEU A 84 -9.52 5.73 4.41
C LEU A 84 -8.23 6.20 5.05
N ALA A 85 -7.33 6.83 4.29
CA ALA A 85 -6.11 7.42 4.84
C ALA A 85 -6.43 8.46 5.92
N ALA A 86 -7.43 9.32 5.69
CA ALA A 86 -7.87 10.31 6.67
C ALA A 86 -8.47 9.67 7.93
N HIS A 87 -9.24 8.59 7.77
CA HIS A 87 -9.77 7.81 8.89
C HIS A 87 -8.64 7.18 9.72
N LEU A 88 -7.71 6.47 9.10
CA LEU A 88 -6.58 5.84 9.80
C LEU A 88 -5.70 6.88 10.51
N VAL A 89 -5.43 8.02 9.86
CA VAL A 89 -4.68 9.12 10.46
C VAL A 89 -5.42 9.71 11.66
N SER A 90 -6.73 9.94 11.57
CA SER A 90 -7.49 10.55 12.67
C SER A 90 -7.51 9.65 13.91
N GLU A 91 -7.69 8.34 13.72
CA GLU A 91 -7.65 7.36 14.80
C GLU A 91 -6.26 7.27 15.46
N LEU A 92 -5.18 7.53 14.71
CA LEU A 92 -3.79 7.31 15.16
C LEU A 92 -3.00 8.59 15.49
N ARG A 93 -3.59 9.78 15.40
CA ARG A 93 -2.90 11.01 15.84
C ARG A 93 -2.43 10.89 17.28
N GLU A 94 -1.23 11.40 17.53
CA GLU A 94 -0.56 11.45 18.84
C GLU A 94 -0.20 10.06 19.39
N THR A 95 -0.16 9.05 18.52
CA THR A 95 0.34 7.71 18.84
C THR A 95 1.70 7.48 18.18
N THR A 96 2.56 6.73 18.84
CA THR A 96 3.86 6.30 18.28
C THR A 96 3.79 4.89 17.66
N THR A 97 2.74 4.13 18.00
CA THR A 97 2.43 2.79 17.52
C THR A 97 0.92 2.64 17.32
N PRO A 98 0.46 1.93 16.27
CA PRO A 98 1.22 1.19 15.26
C PRO A 98 1.95 2.10 14.25
N ARG A 99 2.94 1.51 13.56
CA ARG A 99 3.47 2.08 12.31
C ARG A 99 2.52 1.75 11.16
N VAL A 100 2.19 2.74 10.32
CA VAL A 100 1.21 2.58 9.23
C VAL A 100 1.89 2.65 7.87
N ALA A 101 1.73 1.60 7.07
CA ALA A 101 2.20 1.54 5.69
C ALA A 101 1.04 1.80 4.74
N PHE A 102 1.21 2.71 3.77
CA PHE A 102 0.23 2.97 2.72
C PHE A 102 0.76 2.48 1.36
N ILE A 103 0.02 1.60 0.68
CA ILE A 103 0.27 1.34 -0.75
C ILE A 103 -0.39 2.44 -1.57
N LEU A 104 0.44 3.30 -2.15
CA LEU A 104 0.03 4.44 -2.96
C LEU A 104 0.01 4.07 -4.46
N GLY A 105 -0.14 5.08 -5.31
CA GLY A 105 -0.18 4.91 -6.77
C GLY A 105 1.04 5.50 -7.48
N ALA A 106 1.47 4.84 -8.56
CA ALA A 106 2.57 5.27 -9.43
C ALA A 106 2.33 6.65 -10.07
N GLY A 107 1.07 7.08 -10.24
CA GLY A 107 0.74 8.36 -10.87
C GLY A 107 1.33 9.60 -10.17
N SER A 108 1.77 9.46 -8.92
CA SER A 108 2.42 10.52 -8.15
C SER A 108 3.95 10.56 -8.30
N LEU A 109 4.54 9.64 -9.07
CA LEU A 109 5.97 9.64 -9.39
C LEU A 109 6.27 10.63 -10.51
N GLN A 110 7.49 11.16 -10.52
CA GLN A 110 8.04 12.05 -11.54
C GLN A 110 8.61 11.24 -12.71
N THR A 111 8.50 11.76 -13.92
CA THR A 111 9.02 11.15 -15.14
C THR A 111 9.33 12.22 -16.19
N GLY A 112 10.07 11.84 -17.23
CA GLY A 112 10.50 12.74 -18.30
C GLY A 112 11.61 13.71 -17.87
N GLU A 113 12.20 14.40 -18.84
CA GLU A 113 13.28 15.38 -18.61
C GLU A 113 12.79 16.63 -17.83
N ASP A 114 11.48 16.90 -17.87
CA ASP A 114 10.82 18.00 -17.18
C ASP A 114 10.25 17.60 -15.79
N HIS A 115 10.50 16.37 -15.33
CA HIS A 115 10.06 15.85 -14.03
C HIS A 115 8.57 16.03 -13.74
N HIS A 116 7.73 15.89 -14.77
CA HIS A 116 6.28 15.97 -14.60
C HIS A 116 5.73 14.70 -13.91
N LEU A 117 4.53 14.80 -13.32
CA LEU A 117 3.90 13.65 -12.66
C LEU A 117 3.38 12.63 -13.69
N PHE A 118 3.65 11.35 -13.45
CA PHE A 118 3.25 10.24 -14.33
C PHE A 118 1.73 10.15 -14.55
N VAL A 119 0.90 10.65 -13.61
CA VAL A 119 -0.56 10.75 -13.81
C VAL A 119 -0.92 11.60 -15.04
N HIS A 120 -0.08 12.57 -15.43
CA HIS A 120 -0.28 13.35 -16.64
C HIS A 120 -0.06 12.52 -17.91
N ASP A 121 0.86 11.55 -17.89
CA ASP A 121 1.04 10.60 -19.00
C ASP A 121 -0.09 9.59 -19.06
N ILE A 122 -0.52 9.05 -17.91
CA ILE A 122 -1.72 8.19 -17.82
C ILE A 122 -2.94 8.92 -18.39
N ALA A 123 -3.11 10.21 -18.09
CA ALA A 123 -4.23 11.00 -18.60
C ALA A 123 -4.23 11.22 -20.13
N LYS A 124 -3.08 11.06 -20.80
CA LYS A 124 -2.96 11.15 -22.26
C LYS A 124 -3.39 9.85 -22.95
N ASP A 125 -3.38 8.71 -22.25
CA ASP A 125 -3.81 7.42 -22.81
C ASP A 125 -5.35 7.33 -22.84
N PRO A 126 -5.98 7.23 -24.03
CA PRO A 126 -7.42 7.06 -24.13
C PRO A 126 -7.96 5.80 -23.44
N GLN A 127 -7.14 4.76 -23.29
CA GLN A 127 -7.52 3.52 -22.60
C GLN A 127 -7.59 3.70 -21.08
N ALA A 128 -6.93 4.73 -20.55
CA ALA A 128 -6.90 5.01 -19.12
C ALA A 128 -8.15 5.72 -18.58
N ALA A 129 -9.00 6.26 -19.47
CA ALA A 129 -10.16 7.05 -19.07
C ALA A 129 -11.08 6.34 -18.06
N SER A 130 -11.21 5.02 -18.15
CA SER A 130 -12.06 4.22 -17.25
C SER A 130 -11.51 4.08 -15.83
N PHE A 131 -10.21 4.29 -15.62
CA PHE A 131 -9.55 4.11 -14.32
C PHE A 131 -8.75 5.34 -13.85
N LEU A 132 -8.64 6.40 -14.64
CA LEU A 132 -7.83 7.60 -14.36
C LEU A 132 -8.12 8.24 -12.99
N SER A 133 -9.36 8.11 -12.48
CA SER A 133 -9.72 8.61 -11.16
C SER A 133 -8.91 7.97 -10.02
N VAL A 134 -8.44 6.73 -10.18
CA VAL A 134 -7.66 6.01 -9.16
C VAL A 134 -6.30 6.68 -8.92
N PRO A 135 -5.37 6.77 -9.91
CA PRO A 135 -4.09 7.43 -9.70
C PRO A 135 -4.23 8.91 -9.33
N GLN A 136 -5.26 9.60 -9.79
CA GLN A 136 -5.56 10.98 -9.37
C GLN A 136 -5.91 11.08 -7.88
N ASN A 137 -6.71 10.16 -7.34
CA ASN A 137 -7.05 10.19 -5.91
C ASN A 137 -5.93 9.64 -5.04
N GLN A 138 -5.11 8.69 -5.51
CA GLN A 138 -3.92 8.27 -4.77
C GLN A 138 -2.82 9.36 -4.74
N LEU A 139 -2.75 10.24 -5.76
CA LEU A 139 -1.95 11.46 -5.65
C LEU A 139 -2.48 12.41 -4.57
N LYS A 140 -3.81 12.58 -4.46
CA LYS A 140 -4.43 13.36 -3.38
C LYS A 140 -4.18 12.75 -2.01
N GLU A 141 -4.22 11.42 -1.92
CA GLU A 141 -3.90 10.65 -0.72
C GLU A 141 -2.46 10.93 -0.26
N LEU A 142 -1.47 10.83 -1.16
CA LEU A 142 -0.09 11.18 -0.84
C LEU A 142 0.05 12.64 -0.40
N ASN A 143 -0.62 13.58 -1.09
CA ASN A 143 -0.56 14.99 -0.71
C ASN A 143 -1.17 15.24 0.68
N PHE A 144 -2.27 14.56 1.02
CA PHE A 144 -2.82 14.58 2.36
C PHE A 144 -1.82 14.04 3.39
N LEU A 145 -1.20 12.87 3.13
CA LEU A 145 -0.24 12.25 4.05
C LEU A 145 1.00 13.13 4.29
N ARG A 146 1.46 13.87 3.28
CA ARG A 146 2.60 14.81 3.40
C ARG A 146 2.38 15.91 4.44
N ASP A 147 1.13 16.25 4.74
CA ASP A 147 0.76 17.23 5.78
C ASP A 147 0.58 16.57 7.17
N VAL A 148 0.86 15.27 7.31
CA VAL A 148 0.72 14.52 8.57
C VAL A 148 2.09 14.26 9.19
N ASP A 149 2.40 15.00 10.25
CA ASP A 149 3.67 14.95 10.99
C ASP A 149 3.59 14.22 12.35
N ASN A 150 2.38 13.90 12.81
CA ASN A 150 2.11 13.35 14.14
C ASN A 150 1.49 11.93 14.13
N VAL A 151 1.73 11.20 13.04
CA VAL A 151 1.46 9.76 12.89
C VAL A 151 2.71 9.09 12.32
N ASN A 152 3.06 7.89 12.81
CA ASN A 152 4.19 7.11 12.33
C ASN A 152 3.82 6.37 11.03
N TRP A 153 3.85 7.08 9.90
CA TRP A 153 3.50 6.51 8.60
C TRP A 153 4.70 6.46 7.64
N PHE A 154 4.59 5.57 6.65
CA PHE A 154 5.38 5.63 5.42
C PHE A 154 4.50 5.19 4.24
N GLY A 155 4.81 5.69 3.05
CA GLY A 155 4.12 5.34 1.81
C GLY A 155 5.03 4.60 0.85
N VAL A 156 4.50 3.63 0.10
CA VAL A 156 5.22 2.94 -0.97
C VAL A 156 4.42 3.07 -2.26
N SER A 157 5.01 3.69 -3.28
CA SER A 157 4.43 3.72 -4.62
C SER A 157 5.03 2.59 -5.48
N PRO A 158 4.21 1.76 -6.14
CA PRO A 158 4.74 0.80 -7.11
C PRO A 158 5.26 1.53 -8.37
N ALA A 159 5.93 0.78 -9.23
CA ALA A 159 6.21 1.15 -10.60
C ALA A 159 4.92 1.26 -11.46
N ALA A 160 5.05 1.66 -12.73
CA ALA A 160 3.90 1.90 -13.61
C ALA A 160 2.97 0.69 -13.77
N ASP A 161 3.54 -0.50 -13.96
CA ASP A 161 2.82 -1.77 -13.99
C ASP A 161 2.92 -2.47 -12.62
N PHE A 162 1.80 -2.52 -11.89
CA PHE A 162 1.72 -3.26 -10.63
C PHE A 162 0.88 -4.52 -10.80
N HIS A 163 1.53 -5.67 -10.77
CA HIS A 163 0.93 -6.94 -11.18
C HIS A 163 1.14 -8.06 -10.16
N ALA A 164 0.38 -9.15 -10.32
CA ALA A 164 0.56 -10.35 -9.52
C ALA A 164 1.88 -11.04 -9.90
N GLY A 165 2.61 -11.57 -8.92
CA GLY A 165 3.85 -12.30 -9.15
C GLY A 165 4.66 -12.52 -7.88
N PRO A 166 5.62 -13.46 -7.90
CA PRO A 166 6.54 -13.67 -6.78
C PRO A 166 7.50 -12.48 -6.63
N ALA A 167 8.09 -12.35 -5.44
CA ALA A 167 9.12 -11.35 -5.20
C ALA A 167 10.36 -11.61 -6.06
N VAL A 168 10.94 -10.54 -6.59
CA VAL A 168 12.25 -10.53 -7.25
C VAL A 168 13.12 -9.46 -6.57
N PRO A 169 14.43 -9.38 -6.86
CA PRO A 169 15.25 -8.30 -6.33
C PRO A 169 14.66 -6.93 -6.69
N ALA A 170 14.63 -6.02 -5.71
CA ALA A 170 14.03 -4.70 -5.85
C ALA A 170 15.05 -3.62 -6.25
N ILE A 171 14.58 -2.60 -6.96
CA ILE A 171 15.19 -1.28 -7.08
C ILE A 171 14.35 -0.34 -6.21
N LEU A 172 15.01 0.43 -5.33
CA LEU A 172 14.35 1.43 -4.50
C LEU A 172 14.70 2.83 -4.99
N GLY A 173 13.75 3.75 -4.85
CA GLY A 173 13.90 5.16 -5.19
C GLY A 173 13.01 6.04 -4.33
N THR A 174 13.03 7.34 -4.58
CA THR A 174 12.22 8.31 -3.84
C THR A 174 10.97 8.69 -4.63
N ASP A 175 11.12 9.62 -5.56
CA ASP A 175 10.00 10.25 -6.27
C ASP A 175 9.99 9.98 -7.78
N GLU A 176 11.05 9.40 -8.35
CA GLU A 176 11.15 9.14 -9.79
C GLU A 176 10.53 7.79 -10.20
N LEU A 177 9.92 7.75 -11.38
CA LEU A 177 9.40 6.53 -11.97
C LEU A 177 10.56 5.59 -12.35
N LEU A 178 10.67 4.49 -11.62
CA LEU A 178 11.76 3.54 -11.78
C LEU A 178 11.56 2.65 -13.01
N HIS A 179 12.69 2.34 -13.67
CA HIS A 179 12.76 1.41 -14.79
C HIS A 179 13.89 0.42 -14.54
N ASN A 180 13.66 -0.84 -14.91
CA ASN A 180 14.67 -1.88 -14.83
C ASN A 180 15.68 -1.81 -15.99
N ALA A 181 16.63 -2.75 -16.04
CA ALA A 181 17.65 -2.78 -17.10
C ALA A 181 17.07 -2.95 -18.52
N GLN A 182 15.84 -3.47 -18.64
CA GLN A 182 15.11 -3.61 -19.90
C GLN A 182 14.18 -2.42 -20.19
N GLN A 183 14.29 -1.32 -19.43
CA GLN A 183 13.44 -0.14 -19.53
C GLN A 183 11.96 -0.43 -19.26
N VAL A 184 11.67 -1.42 -18.43
CA VAL A 184 10.32 -1.76 -17.97
C VAL A 184 10.12 -1.18 -16.57
N SER A 185 9.02 -0.45 -16.39
CA SER A 185 8.58 0.04 -15.08
C SER A 185 7.52 -0.91 -14.53
N ALA A 186 7.96 -1.95 -13.80
CA ALA A 186 7.07 -2.97 -13.24
C ALA A 186 7.39 -3.27 -11.78
N THR A 187 6.40 -3.73 -11.04
CA THR A 187 6.52 -4.21 -9.65
C THR A 187 5.59 -5.38 -9.47
N SER A 188 6.12 -6.49 -8.97
CA SER A 188 5.29 -7.61 -8.55
C SER A 188 4.70 -7.40 -7.15
N ALA A 189 3.53 -7.98 -6.89
CA ALA A 189 2.90 -7.99 -5.57
C ALA A 189 3.81 -8.62 -4.49
N GLY A 190 4.62 -9.61 -4.86
CA GLY A 190 5.62 -10.18 -3.96
C GLY A 190 6.76 -9.21 -3.62
N THR A 191 7.29 -8.48 -4.62
CA THR A 191 8.35 -7.49 -4.40
C THR A 191 7.84 -6.36 -3.50
N MET A 192 6.61 -5.89 -3.73
CA MET A 192 5.93 -4.92 -2.86
C MET A 192 5.79 -5.46 -1.42
N ALA A 193 5.37 -6.72 -1.25
CA ALA A 193 5.21 -7.32 0.07
C ALA A 193 6.53 -7.42 0.85
N VAL A 194 7.59 -7.91 0.20
CA VAL A 194 8.94 -7.96 0.78
C VAL A 194 9.41 -6.56 1.18
N THR A 195 9.23 -5.58 0.29
CA THR A 195 9.66 -4.20 0.52
C THR A 195 8.99 -3.56 1.73
N ILE A 196 7.66 -3.71 1.84
CA ILE A 196 6.92 -3.17 3.00
C ILE A 196 7.35 -3.86 4.29
N LEU A 197 7.55 -5.18 4.28
CA LEU A 197 7.91 -5.92 5.49
C LEU A 197 9.37 -5.69 5.91
N ASP A 198 10.27 -5.45 4.95
CA ASP A 198 11.64 -5.00 5.21
C ASP A 198 11.63 -3.62 5.88
N GLU A 199 10.84 -2.68 5.37
CA GLU A 199 10.68 -1.34 5.93
C GLU A 199 10.02 -1.35 7.32
N LEU A 200 9.10 -2.27 7.59
CA LEU A 200 8.53 -2.46 8.92
C LEU A 200 9.54 -3.03 9.93
N THR A 201 10.46 -3.89 9.47
CA THR A 201 11.44 -4.56 10.34
C THR A 201 12.68 -3.69 10.59
N THR A 202 13.13 -2.98 9.56
CA THR A 202 14.30 -2.09 9.62
C THR A 202 13.95 -0.70 9.08
N PRO A 203 13.16 0.10 9.83
CA PRO A 203 12.69 1.43 9.41
C PRO A 203 13.79 2.33 8.84
N GLN A 204 13.62 2.82 7.62
CA GLN A 204 14.46 3.85 6.98
C GLN A 204 13.68 5.11 6.60
N HIS A 205 12.36 5.00 6.40
CA HIS A 205 11.51 6.06 5.90
C HIS A 205 10.53 6.52 6.98
N HIS A 206 10.49 7.82 7.29
CA HIS A 206 9.58 8.37 8.29
C HIS A 206 8.79 9.52 7.68
N GLN A 207 7.46 9.40 7.71
CA GLN A 207 6.51 10.40 7.18
C GLN A 207 6.86 10.83 5.75
N THR A 208 7.24 9.85 4.94
CA THR A 208 7.62 10.06 3.55
C THR A 208 7.13 8.91 2.67
N ARG A 209 7.09 9.17 1.37
CA ARG A 209 6.92 8.15 0.34
C ARG A 209 8.29 7.75 -0.19
N PHE A 210 8.44 6.47 -0.49
CA PHE A 210 9.47 5.95 -1.41
C PHE A 210 8.81 5.08 -2.48
N THR A 211 9.59 4.62 -3.46
CA THR A 211 9.09 3.78 -4.55
C THR A 211 9.94 2.54 -4.75
N VAL A 212 9.33 1.52 -5.34
CA VAL A 212 9.95 0.24 -5.64
C VAL A 212 9.61 -0.21 -7.05
N ALA A 213 10.58 -0.84 -7.71
CA ALA A 213 10.41 -1.58 -8.95
C ALA A 213 11.15 -2.92 -8.90
N ASP A 214 10.75 -3.85 -9.75
CA ASP A 214 11.47 -5.09 -10.01
C ASP A 214 12.78 -4.79 -10.76
N LYS A 215 13.87 -5.48 -10.41
CA LYS A 215 15.20 -5.28 -11.00
C LYS A 215 15.41 -5.92 -12.36
#